data_AF-A0A8B5WQP9-F1
#
_entry.id   AF-A0A8B5WQP9-F1
#
_cell.length_a   1.000
_cell.length_b   1.000
_cell.length_c   1.000
_cell.angle_alpha   90.00
_cell.angle_beta   90.00
_cell.angle_gamma   90.00
#
_symmetry.space_group_name_H-M   'P 1'
#
loop_
_entity.id
_entity.type
_entity.pdbx_description
1 polymer ?
#
loop_
_entity_poly.entity_id
_entity_poly.type
_entity_poly.pdbx_seq_one_letter_code
_entity_poly.pdbx_strand_id
1 'polypeptide(L)'
;MNRIFRLACIAAIVLLTTVACENVFTTSPYAGLRRDLSTMSLAQRQNFAREALASGNIEDAKSAFDALIESADGSTDAELNLLLVELGIQASGVPGVIPDLLALATSGDFSDEDALTGVLEGFLDQIDPYYANGAYEQLKQAKDNGGTVTEEQYLFVGVGFILGTVKDAEAESIDDLDPDDLDEIKDFLEDAIADLGTENGILSSMLEYVNGL
;
A
#
# COMPACT_ATOMS: atom_id res chain seq x y z
N MET A 1 39.96 -30.02 23.60
CA MET A 1 38.83 -29.64 22.71
C MET A 1 38.97 -28.16 22.40
N ASN A 2 39.31 -27.81 21.15
CA ASN A 2 39.69 -26.45 20.76
C ASN A 2 38.54 -25.45 20.97
N ARG A 3 38.82 -24.31 21.60
CA ARG A 3 37.84 -23.23 21.85
C ARG A 3 37.13 -22.78 20.56
N ILE A 4 37.85 -22.81 19.44
CA ILE A 4 37.34 -22.50 18.10
C ILE A 4 36.23 -23.46 17.66
N PHE A 5 36.38 -24.77 17.96
CA PHE A 5 35.37 -25.77 17.61
C PHE A 5 34.09 -25.60 18.43
N ARG A 6 34.20 -25.21 19.71
CA ARG A 6 33.03 -24.90 20.55
C ARG A 6 32.26 -23.67 20.06
N LEU A 7 32.97 -22.62 19.63
CA LEU A 7 32.35 -21.41 19.09
C LEU A 7 31.64 -21.68 17.75
N ALA A 8 32.24 -22.49 16.88
CA ALA A 8 31.61 -22.89 15.61
C ALA A 8 30.31 -23.68 15.83
N CYS A 9 30.27 -24.60 16.81
CA CYS A 9 29.04 -25.34 17.13
C CYS A 9 27.93 -24.43 17.70
N ILE A 10 28.28 -23.46 18.55
CA ILE A 10 27.29 -22.52 19.10
C ILE A 10 26.74 -21.62 18.00
N ALA A 11 27.60 -21.09 17.12
CA ALA A 11 27.18 -20.29 15.98
C ALA A 11 26.27 -21.08 15.03
N ALA A 12 26.59 -22.35 14.75
CA ALA A 12 25.75 -23.21 13.92
C ALA A 12 24.39 -23.52 14.55
N ILE A 13 24.33 -23.74 15.87
CA ILE A 13 23.07 -23.96 16.59
C ILE A 13 22.21 -22.69 16.57
N VAL A 14 22.81 -21.51 16.80
CA VAL A 14 22.09 -20.23 16.73
C VAL A 14 21.53 -19.98 15.32
N LEU A 15 22.35 -20.21 14.27
CA LEU A 15 21.94 -20.05 12.88
C LEU A 15 20.82 -21.02 12.47
N LEU A 16 20.85 -22.26 12.98
CA LEU A 16 19.80 -23.26 12.74
C LEU A 16 18.50 -22.92 13.48
N THR A 17 18.57 -22.29 14.65
CA THR A 17 17.36 -21.87 15.39
C THR A 17 16.68 -20.65 14.79
N THR A 18 17.41 -19.74 14.14
CA THR A 18 16.81 -18.55 13.53
C THR A 18 16.10 -18.86 12.20
N VAL A 19 16.64 -19.76 11.37
CA VAL A 19 16.01 -20.17 10.10
C VAL A 19 14.77 -21.05 10.33
N ALA A 20 14.69 -21.77 11.45
CA ALA A 20 13.53 -22.59 11.79
C ALA A 20 12.32 -21.77 12.33
N CYS A 21 12.53 -20.54 12.80
CA CYS A 21 11.43 -19.71 13.32
C CYS A 21 10.56 -19.10 12.22
N GLU A 22 11.11 -18.83 11.04
CA GLU A 22 10.35 -18.21 9.94
C GLU A 22 9.40 -19.20 9.25
N ASN A 23 9.72 -20.50 9.23
CA ASN A 23 8.91 -21.52 8.54
C ASN A 23 7.79 -22.15 9.40
N VAL A 24 7.87 -22.07 10.73
CA VAL A 24 6.88 -22.70 11.63
C VAL A 24 5.58 -21.91 11.72
N PHE A 25 5.60 -20.59 11.47
CA PHE A 25 4.39 -19.76 11.49
C PHE A 25 3.70 -19.62 10.13
N THR A 26 4.43 -19.80 9.02
CA THR A 26 3.89 -19.72 7.65
C THR A 26 3.23 -21.02 7.19
N THR A 27 3.66 -22.18 7.70
CA THR A 27 3.00 -23.49 7.47
C THR A 27 2.48 -24.10 8.77
N SER A 28 1.97 -23.24 9.66
CA SER A 28 1.34 -23.71 10.89
C SER A 28 0.03 -24.46 10.56
N PRO A 29 -0.17 -25.69 11.07
CA PRO A 29 -1.45 -26.40 10.94
C PRO A 29 -2.62 -25.68 11.62
N TYR A 30 -2.35 -24.55 12.29
CA TYR A 30 -3.33 -23.64 12.87
C TYR A 30 -3.73 -22.48 11.95
N ALA A 31 -3.31 -22.43 10.68
CA ALA A 31 -3.87 -21.48 9.71
C ALA A 31 -5.40 -21.59 9.63
N GLY A 32 -5.95 -22.80 9.85
CA GLY A 32 -7.40 -23.03 9.96
C GLY A 32 -8.05 -22.60 11.28
N LEU A 33 -7.27 -22.15 12.27
CA LEU A 33 -7.79 -21.46 13.47
C LEU A 33 -7.81 -19.93 13.31
N ARG A 34 -7.52 -19.41 12.10
CA ARG A 34 -7.75 -17.99 11.81
C ARG A 34 -9.22 -17.67 12.10
N ARG A 35 -9.42 -16.57 12.80
CA ARG A 35 -10.72 -16.20 13.35
C ARG A 35 -11.63 -15.79 12.18
N ASP A 36 -12.80 -16.41 12.08
CA ASP A 36 -13.77 -16.07 11.02
C ASP A 36 -14.33 -14.66 11.26
N LEU A 37 -13.88 -13.71 10.44
CA LEU A 37 -14.25 -12.31 10.52
C LEU A 37 -15.72 -12.07 10.15
N SER A 38 -16.34 -12.93 9.34
CA SER A 38 -17.73 -12.77 8.89
C SER A 38 -18.75 -12.88 10.02
N THR A 39 -18.37 -13.57 11.11
CA THR A 39 -19.22 -13.77 12.29
C THR A 39 -19.07 -12.67 13.35
N MET A 40 -18.15 -11.73 13.15
CA MET A 40 -17.84 -10.68 14.10
C MET A 40 -18.74 -9.46 13.94
N SER A 41 -18.95 -8.73 15.04
CA SER A 41 -19.58 -7.41 14.94
C SER A 41 -18.66 -6.42 14.21
N LEU A 42 -19.23 -5.33 13.66
CA LEU A 42 -18.45 -4.28 13.01
C LEU A 42 -17.33 -3.74 13.91
N ALA A 43 -17.64 -3.46 15.19
CA ALA A 43 -16.64 -2.99 16.16
C ALA A 43 -15.50 -4.01 16.39
N GLN A 44 -15.81 -5.31 16.36
CA GLN A 44 -14.79 -6.36 16.47
C GLN A 44 -13.91 -6.42 15.21
N ARG A 45 -14.50 -6.27 14.01
CA ARG A 45 -13.75 -6.19 12.75
C ARG A 45 -12.86 -4.96 12.69
N GLN A 46 -13.35 -3.79 13.12
CA GLN A 46 -12.54 -2.57 13.21
C GLN A 46 -11.37 -2.70 14.21
N ASN A 47 -11.56 -3.39 15.34
CA ASN A 47 -10.46 -3.67 16.26
C ASN A 47 -9.43 -4.60 15.64
N PHE A 48 -9.87 -5.67 14.97
CA PHE A 48 -8.98 -6.56 14.23
C PHE A 48 -8.19 -5.82 13.15
N ALA A 49 -8.85 -4.92 12.41
CA ALA A 49 -8.20 -4.07 11.41
C ALA A 49 -7.07 -3.21 12.00
N ARG A 50 -7.29 -2.57 13.15
CA ARG A 50 -6.24 -1.79 13.83
C ARG A 50 -5.08 -2.68 14.29
N GLU A 51 -5.36 -3.91 14.74
CA GLU A 51 -4.33 -4.89 15.08
C GLU A 51 -3.55 -5.35 13.84
N ALA A 52 -4.22 -5.54 12.70
CA ALA A 52 -3.61 -5.91 11.43
C ALA A 52 -2.70 -4.80 10.87
N LEU A 53 -3.10 -3.53 11.01
CA LEU A 53 -2.25 -2.39 10.69
C LEU A 53 -1.02 -2.35 11.60
N ALA A 54 -1.22 -2.49 12.91
CA ALA A 54 -0.13 -2.47 13.87
C ALA A 54 0.87 -3.63 13.70
N SER A 55 0.46 -4.76 13.11
CA SER A 55 1.34 -5.90 12.85
C SER A 55 2.23 -5.70 11.63
N GLY A 56 1.87 -4.79 10.71
CA GLY A 56 2.55 -4.62 9.42
C GLY A 56 2.42 -5.84 8.49
N ASN A 57 1.56 -6.81 8.81
CA ASN A 57 1.38 -8.01 8.00
C ASN A 57 0.39 -7.73 6.86
N ILE A 58 0.85 -7.90 5.61
CA ILE A 58 0.04 -7.66 4.41
C ILE A 58 -1.18 -8.59 4.37
N GLU A 59 -1.04 -9.88 4.69
CA GLU A 59 -2.15 -10.84 4.64
C GLU A 59 -3.24 -10.56 5.69
N ASP A 60 -2.84 -10.09 6.88
CA ASP A 60 -3.80 -9.67 7.90
C ASP A 60 -4.53 -8.38 7.48
N ALA A 61 -3.82 -7.44 6.84
CA ALA A 61 -4.42 -6.22 6.30
C ALA A 61 -5.41 -6.53 5.17
N LYS A 62 -5.05 -7.41 4.23
CA LYS A 62 -5.95 -7.93 3.19
C LYS A 62 -7.22 -8.53 3.79
N SER A 63 -7.05 -9.44 4.75
CA SER A 63 -8.18 -10.09 5.44
C SER A 63 -9.09 -9.09 6.15
N ALA A 64 -8.50 -8.06 6.79
CA ALA A 64 -9.25 -7.01 7.46
C ALA A 64 -9.98 -6.08 6.48
N PHE A 65 -9.35 -5.74 5.35
CA PHE A 65 -9.95 -4.93 4.29
C PHE A 65 -11.17 -5.63 3.71
N ASP A 66 -11.02 -6.89 3.26
CA ASP A 66 -12.10 -7.69 2.68
C ASP A 66 -13.28 -7.84 3.65
N ALA A 67 -12.97 -8.00 4.94
CA ALA A 67 -14.00 -8.13 5.96
C ALA A 67 -14.75 -6.82 6.26
N LEU A 68 -14.20 -5.65 5.92
CA LEU A 68 -14.78 -4.35 6.24
C LEU A 68 -15.36 -3.62 5.02
N ILE A 69 -14.88 -3.89 3.81
CA ILE A 69 -15.23 -3.11 2.60
C ILE A 69 -16.74 -3.11 2.32
N GLU A 70 -17.41 -4.26 2.48
CA GLU A 70 -18.88 -4.35 2.36
C GLU A 70 -19.63 -3.51 3.40
N SER A 71 -19.03 -3.25 4.56
CA SER A 71 -19.63 -2.42 5.61
C SER A 71 -19.42 -0.92 5.36
N ALA A 72 -18.50 -0.56 4.48
CA ALA A 72 -18.28 0.81 4.06
C ALA A 72 -19.09 1.20 2.82
N ASP A 73 -19.62 0.23 2.06
CA ASP A 73 -20.48 0.52 0.92
C ASP A 73 -21.71 1.35 1.31
N GLY A 74 -21.81 2.57 0.77
CA GLY A 74 -22.85 3.55 1.11
C GLY A 74 -22.76 4.13 2.53
N SER A 75 -21.68 3.88 3.26
CA SER A 75 -21.45 4.44 4.59
C SER A 75 -21.07 5.93 4.50
N THR A 76 -21.51 6.69 5.49
CA THR A 76 -21.08 8.09 5.71
C THR A 76 -20.05 8.19 6.85
N ASP A 77 -19.58 7.06 7.35
CA ASP A 77 -18.58 6.98 8.42
C ASP A 77 -17.18 7.21 7.84
N ALA A 78 -16.74 8.48 7.87
CA ALA A 78 -15.42 8.85 7.39
C ALA A 78 -14.27 8.14 8.14
N GLU A 79 -14.45 7.78 9.42
CA GLU A 79 -13.42 7.05 10.18
C GLU A 79 -13.27 5.61 9.67
N LEU A 80 -14.38 4.96 9.32
CA LEU A 80 -14.35 3.64 8.68
C LEU A 80 -13.66 3.70 7.31
N ASN A 81 -13.98 4.72 6.51
CA ASN A 81 -13.38 4.89 5.18
C ASN A 81 -11.86 5.13 5.31
N LEU A 82 -11.42 6.01 6.22
CA LEU A 82 -9.98 6.22 6.48
C LEU A 82 -9.26 4.96 7.00
N LEU A 83 -9.93 4.14 7.81
CA LEU A 83 -9.38 2.85 8.23
C LEU A 83 -9.19 1.90 7.04
N LEU A 84 -10.13 1.88 6.10
CA LEU A 84 -9.99 1.11 4.86
C LEU A 84 -8.91 1.67 3.94
N VAL A 85 -8.70 2.99 3.90
CA VAL A 85 -7.57 3.60 3.19
C VAL A 85 -6.25 3.04 3.73
N GLU A 86 -6.04 3.08 5.04
CA GLU A 86 -4.81 2.56 5.66
C GLU A 86 -4.61 1.06 5.39
N LEU A 87 -5.70 0.28 5.49
CA LEU A 87 -5.67 -1.14 5.19
C LEU A 87 -5.34 -1.42 3.73
N GLY A 88 -5.96 -0.70 2.79
CA GLY A 88 -5.74 -0.85 1.35
C GLY A 88 -4.32 -0.45 0.96
N ILE A 89 -3.78 0.63 1.53
CA ILE A 89 -2.37 1.01 1.41
C ILE A 89 -1.46 -0.15 1.86
N GLN A 90 -1.66 -0.70 3.05
CA GLN A 90 -0.81 -1.80 3.53
C GLN A 90 -1.00 -3.09 2.71
N ALA A 91 -2.23 -3.43 2.38
CA ALA A 91 -2.62 -4.64 1.65
C ALA A 91 -2.13 -4.64 0.19
N SER A 92 -2.07 -3.46 -0.44
CA SER A 92 -1.59 -3.29 -1.82
C SER A 92 -0.09 -3.47 -1.98
N GLY A 93 0.70 -3.35 -0.90
CA GLY A 93 2.16 -3.40 -0.97
C GLY A 93 2.84 -2.06 -1.31
N VAL A 94 2.06 -0.98 -1.51
CA VAL A 94 2.58 0.37 -1.80
C VAL A 94 3.64 0.86 -0.83
N PRO A 95 3.59 0.58 0.49
CA PRO A 95 4.67 0.99 1.40
C PRO A 95 6.06 0.49 1.02
N GLY A 96 6.16 -0.59 0.25
CA GLY A 96 7.44 -1.08 -0.30
C GLY A 96 8.02 -0.19 -1.40
N VAL A 97 7.19 0.60 -2.10
CA VAL A 97 7.57 1.45 -3.23
C VAL A 97 8.13 2.80 -2.77
N ILE A 98 7.56 3.36 -1.72
CA ILE A 98 7.84 4.73 -1.27
C ILE A 98 9.33 5.01 -0.99
N PRO A 99 10.13 4.11 -0.38
CA PRO A 99 11.55 4.38 -0.16
C PRO A 99 12.35 4.65 -1.44
N ASP A 100 12.06 3.92 -2.52
CA ASP A 100 12.77 4.06 -3.79
C ASP A 100 12.29 5.31 -4.54
N LEU A 101 11.00 5.63 -4.46
CA LEU A 101 10.44 6.89 -4.97
C LEU A 101 11.04 8.11 -4.25
N LEU A 102 11.20 8.03 -2.93
CA LEU A 102 11.87 9.07 -2.13
C LEU A 102 13.36 9.18 -2.47
N ALA A 103 14.04 8.05 -2.71
CA ALA A 103 15.43 8.05 -3.11
C ALA A 103 15.61 8.83 -4.43
N LEU A 104 14.73 8.59 -5.41
CA LEU A 104 14.68 9.31 -6.68
C LEU A 104 14.40 10.81 -6.49
N ALA A 105 13.45 11.15 -5.61
CA ALA A 105 13.13 12.54 -5.27
C ALA A 105 14.35 13.28 -4.70
N THR A 106 15.14 12.60 -3.87
CA THR A 106 16.34 13.20 -3.25
C THR A 106 17.57 13.22 -4.14
N SER A 107 17.66 12.37 -5.18
CA SER A 107 18.79 12.40 -6.12
C SER A 107 18.67 13.54 -7.15
N GLY A 108 17.47 14.12 -7.29
CA GLY A 108 17.16 15.12 -8.30
C GLY A 108 16.80 14.52 -9.66
N ASP A 109 16.71 13.20 -9.75
CA ASP A 109 16.36 12.46 -10.97
C ASP A 109 14.84 12.22 -11.08
N PHE A 110 14.05 12.82 -10.19
CA PHE A 110 12.59 12.66 -10.23
C PHE A 110 11.96 13.31 -11.47
N SER A 111 12.63 14.32 -12.04
CA SER A 111 12.26 14.91 -13.33
C SER A 111 12.83 14.15 -14.54
N ASP A 112 13.61 13.09 -14.31
CA ASP A 112 14.08 12.18 -15.34
C ASP A 112 13.02 11.12 -15.56
N GLU A 113 12.29 11.26 -16.66
CA GLU A 113 11.21 10.38 -17.09
C GLU A 113 11.66 8.91 -17.14
N ASP A 114 12.82 8.62 -17.73
CA ASP A 114 13.34 7.24 -17.82
C ASP A 114 13.60 6.65 -16.42
N ALA A 115 14.05 7.48 -15.48
CA ALA A 115 14.34 7.04 -14.12
C ALA A 115 13.05 6.81 -13.31
N LEU A 116 12.06 7.69 -13.44
CA LEU A 116 10.76 7.54 -12.77
C LEU A 116 10.02 6.31 -13.31
N THR A 117 9.95 6.15 -14.63
CA THR A 117 9.33 5.00 -15.28
C THR A 117 10.00 3.69 -14.87
N GLY A 118 11.34 3.64 -14.88
CA GLY A 118 12.07 2.44 -14.45
C GLY A 118 11.84 2.05 -12.98
N VAL A 119 11.62 3.04 -12.09
CA VAL A 119 11.23 2.77 -10.69
C VAL A 119 9.81 2.21 -10.65
N LEU A 120 8.84 2.90 -11.26
CA LEU A 120 7.42 2.54 -11.22
C LEU A 120 7.15 1.14 -11.83
N GLU A 121 7.73 0.85 -13.00
CA GLU A 121 7.63 -0.44 -13.67
C GLU A 121 8.19 -1.59 -12.82
N GLY A 122 9.29 -1.33 -12.08
CA GLY A 122 9.89 -2.31 -11.17
C GLY A 122 8.97 -2.76 -10.03
N PHE A 123 7.88 -2.02 -9.78
CA PHE A 123 6.91 -2.30 -8.72
C PHE A 123 5.57 -2.84 -9.20
N LEU A 124 5.28 -2.85 -10.51
CA LEU A 124 3.99 -3.33 -11.02
C LEU A 124 3.67 -4.76 -10.56
N ASP A 125 4.66 -5.65 -10.55
CA ASP A 125 4.46 -7.03 -10.07
C ASP A 125 4.23 -7.13 -8.55
N GLN A 126 4.61 -6.11 -7.79
CA GLN A 126 4.56 -6.10 -6.33
C GLN A 126 3.25 -5.51 -5.79
N ILE A 127 2.54 -4.73 -6.60
CA ILE A 127 1.29 -4.09 -6.21
C ILE A 127 0.09 -5.00 -6.44
N ASP A 128 -0.85 -5.01 -5.49
CA ASP A 128 -2.16 -5.63 -5.67
C ASP A 128 -3.20 -4.54 -6.03
N PRO A 129 -3.69 -4.50 -7.29
CA PRO A 129 -4.48 -3.37 -7.80
C PRO A 129 -5.85 -3.30 -7.11
N TYR A 130 -6.39 -4.43 -6.67
CA TYR A 130 -7.67 -4.47 -5.95
C TYR A 130 -7.62 -3.62 -4.67
N TYR A 131 -6.57 -3.78 -3.86
CA TYR A 131 -6.44 -3.03 -2.61
C TYR A 131 -5.97 -1.59 -2.85
N ALA A 132 -5.18 -1.35 -3.90
CA ALA A 132 -4.71 -0.01 -4.24
C ALA A 132 -5.86 0.89 -4.72
N ASN A 133 -6.65 0.41 -5.68
CA ASN A 133 -7.83 1.11 -6.21
C ASN A 133 -8.93 1.20 -5.13
N GLY A 134 -9.08 0.16 -4.31
CA GLY A 134 -9.95 0.20 -3.14
C GLY A 134 -9.56 1.30 -2.13
N ALA A 135 -8.27 1.51 -1.86
CA ALA A 135 -7.83 2.61 -1.00
C ALA A 135 -8.17 3.98 -1.60
N TYR A 136 -8.01 4.13 -2.91
CA TYR A 136 -8.40 5.35 -3.63
C TYR A 136 -9.90 5.66 -3.52
N GLU A 137 -10.76 4.68 -3.78
CA GLU A 137 -12.21 4.85 -3.63
C GLU A 137 -12.60 5.25 -2.21
N GLN A 138 -11.99 4.61 -1.21
CA GLN A 138 -12.27 4.90 0.20
C GLN A 138 -11.74 6.26 0.65
N LEU A 139 -10.64 6.74 0.05
CA LEU A 139 -10.14 8.10 0.31
C LEU A 139 -11.14 9.15 -0.21
N LYS A 140 -11.69 8.96 -1.41
CA LYS A 140 -12.75 9.82 -1.96
C LYS A 140 -13.97 9.84 -1.05
N GLN A 141 -14.44 8.66 -0.63
CA GLN A 141 -15.56 8.57 0.31
C GLN A 141 -15.24 9.19 1.67
N ALA A 142 -14.03 9.07 2.19
CA ALA A 142 -13.63 9.73 3.43
C ALA A 142 -13.69 11.25 3.28
N LYS A 143 -13.15 11.80 2.19
CA LYS A 143 -13.15 13.24 1.88
C LYS A 143 -14.58 13.78 1.75
N ASP A 144 -15.42 13.12 0.95
CA ASP A 144 -16.82 13.52 0.72
C ASP A 144 -17.66 13.51 2.02
N ASN A 145 -17.32 12.62 2.96
CA ASN A 145 -17.97 12.51 4.26
C ASN A 145 -17.34 13.40 5.35
N GLY A 146 -16.44 14.33 4.98
CA GLY A 146 -15.84 15.30 5.90
C GLY A 146 -14.68 14.75 6.75
N GLY A 147 -14.11 13.61 6.35
CA GLY A 147 -12.87 13.07 6.90
C GLY A 147 -11.68 13.98 6.61
N THR A 148 -10.69 13.97 7.51
CA THR A 148 -9.43 14.68 7.30
C THR A 148 -8.40 13.71 6.73
N VAL A 149 -8.09 13.88 5.44
CA VAL A 149 -7.06 13.09 4.76
C VAL A 149 -5.69 13.70 5.05
N THR A 150 -4.72 12.85 5.37
CA THR A 150 -3.34 13.26 5.65
C THR A 150 -2.50 13.32 4.37
N GLU A 151 -1.41 14.09 4.40
CA GLU A 151 -0.41 14.13 3.32
C GLU A 151 0.13 12.73 2.98
N GLU A 152 0.40 11.93 4.02
CA GLU A 152 0.86 10.55 3.86
C GLU A 152 -0.20 9.72 3.11
N GLN A 153 -1.48 9.84 3.46
CA GLN A 153 -2.53 9.13 2.74
C GLN A 153 -2.62 9.55 1.27
N TYR A 154 -2.53 10.84 0.94
CA TYR A 154 -2.50 11.27 -0.47
C TYR A 154 -1.32 10.70 -1.23
N LEU A 155 -0.12 10.71 -0.63
CA LEU A 155 1.08 10.18 -1.27
C LEU A 155 0.95 8.67 -1.54
N PHE A 156 0.62 7.89 -0.52
CA PHE A 156 0.52 6.44 -0.66
C PHE A 156 -0.65 6.04 -1.54
N VAL A 157 -1.82 6.68 -1.42
CA VAL A 157 -2.95 6.41 -2.31
C VAL A 157 -2.63 6.84 -3.74
N GLY A 158 -1.97 7.97 -3.97
CA GLY A 158 -1.61 8.43 -5.31
C GLY A 158 -0.68 7.47 -6.03
N VAL A 159 0.39 7.04 -5.37
CA VAL A 159 1.32 6.04 -5.93
C VAL A 159 0.60 4.71 -6.16
N GLY A 160 -0.22 4.28 -5.19
CA GLY A 160 -1.00 3.06 -5.30
C GLY A 160 -2.00 3.09 -6.44
N PHE A 161 -2.73 4.19 -6.60
CA PHE A 161 -3.72 4.37 -7.63
C PHE A 161 -3.08 4.33 -9.01
N ILE A 162 -2.00 5.07 -9.24
CA ILE A 162 -1.29 5.04 -10.54
C ILE A 162 -0.82 3.63 -10.89
N LEU A 163 -0.10 2.96 -9.99
CA LEU A 163 0.40 1.59 -10.24
C LEU A 163 -0.74 0.57 -10.34
N GLY A 164 -1.80 0.78 -9.56
CA GLY A 164 -3.02 -0.03 -9.56
C GLY A 164 -3.75 0.07 -10.89
N THR A 165 -3.92 1.28 -11.43
CA THR A 165 -4.55 1.53 -12.73
C THR A 165 -3.75 0.93 -13.87
N VAL A 166 -2.43 1.14 -13.94
CA VAL A 166 -1.56 0.50 -14.95
C VAL A 166 -1.74 -1.01 -14.94
N LYS A 167 -1.74 -1.62 -13.75
CA LYS A 167 -1.88 -3.06 -13.62
C LYS A 167 -3.28 -3.58 -13.94
N ASP A 168 -4.34 -2.88 -13.53
CA ASP A 168 -5.73 -3.28 -13.79
C ASP A 168 -6.09 -3.14 -15.27
N ALA A 169 -5.52 -2.14 -15.96
CA ALA A 169 -5.62 -1.95 -17.40
C ALA A 169 -4.78 -2.95 -18.22
N GLU A 170 -3.99 -3.82 -17.57
CA GLU A 170 -2.98 -4.69 -18.21
C GLU A 170 -1.98 -3.92 -19.08
N ALA A 171 -1.70 -2.66 -18.73
CA ALA A 171 -0.73 -1.80 -19.41
C ALA A 171 0.71 -2.12 -18.97
N GLU A 172 1.68 -1.91 -19.87
CA GLU A 172 3.11 -2.11 -19.56
C GLU A 172 3.70 -0.89 -18.84
N SER A 173 3.15 0.30 -19.11
CA SER A 173 3.59 1.59 -18.57
C SER A 173 2.42 2.55 -18.41
N ILE A 174 2.67 3.72 -17.81
CA ILE A 174 1.66 4.79 -17.68
C ILE A 174 1.30 5.36 -19.06
N ASP A 175 2.26 5.40 -19.99
CA ASP A 175 2.10 5.91 -21.35
C ASP A 175 1.13 5.06 -22.19
N ASP A 176 0.91 3.81 -21.78
CA ASP A 176 0.00 2.87 -22.44
C ASP A 176 -1.43 2.92 -21.89
N LEU A 177 -1.68 3.73 -20.85
CA LEU A 177 -3.02 3.93 -20.31
C LEU A 177 -3.93 4.64 -21.32
N ASP A 178 -5.23 4.34 -21.23
CA ASP A 178 -6.19 5.08 -22.01
C ASP A 178 -6.38 6.52 -21.48
N PRO A 179 -6.91 7.44 -22.31
CA PRO A 179 -7.07 8.82 -21.88
C PRO A 179 -8.00 9.02 -20.69
N ASP A 180 -8.99 8.14 -20.48
CA ASP A 180 -9.95 8.27 -19.38
C ASP A 180 -9.26 7.93 -18.04
N ASP A 181 -8.42 6.88 -18.03
CA ASP A 181 -7.59 6.50 -16.88
C ASP A 181 -6.56 7.59 -16.53
N LEU A 182 -5.92 8.18 -17.54
CA LEU A 182 -4.97 9.28 -17.35
C LEU A 182 -5.65 10.53 -16.78
N ASP A 183 -6.84 10.87 -17.28
CA ASP A 183 -7.62 11.99 -16.78
C ASP A 183 -8.04 11.77 -15.31
N GLU A 184 -8.42 10.55 -14.93
CA GLU A 184 -8.73 10.25 -13.52
C GLU A 184 -7.52 10.39 -12.59
N ILE A 185 -6.34 9.94 -13.03
CA ILE A 185 -5.07 10.14 -12.30
C ILE A 185 -4.76 11.63 -12.15
N LYS A 186 -4.90 12.43 -13.22
CA LYS A 186 -4.67 13.88 -13.19
C LYS A 186 -5.61 14.56 -12.21
N ASP A 187 -6.91 14.29 -12.31
CA ASP A 187 -7.94 14.85 -11.44
C ASP A 187 -7.62 14.56 -9.96
N PHE A 188 -7.22 13.32 -9.64
CA PHE A 188 -6.83 12.97 -8.28
C PHE A 188 -5.61 13.77 -7.79
N LEU A 189 -4.54 13.86 -8.60
CA LEU A 189 -3.31 14.56 -8.22
C LEU A 189 -3.54 16.06 -8.04
N GLU A 190 -4.33 16.68 -8.93
CA GLU A 190 -4.72 18.08 -8.83
C GLU A 190 -5.51 18.35 -7.53
N ASP A 191 -6.48 17.50 -7.22
CA ASP A 191 -7.25 17.56 -5.98
C ASP A 191 -6.35 17.43 -4.74
N ALA A 192 -5.42 16.47 -4.75
CA ALA A 192 -4.49 16.25 -3.66
C ALA A 192 -3.57 17.47 -3.42
N ILE A 193 -3.03 18.05 -4.49
CA ILE A 193 -2.19 19.26 -4.42
C ILE A 193 -3.00 20.46 -3.92
N ALA A 194 -4.25 20.60 -4.35
CA ALA A 194 -5.13 21.67 -3.89
C ALA A 194 -5.42 21.56 -2.39
N ASP A 195 -5.65 20.34 -1.88
CA ASP A 195 -5.94 20.07 -0.48
C ASP A 195 -4.72 20.26 0.43
N LEU A 196 -3.53 19.87 -0.03
CA LEU A 196 -2.27 19.97 0.73
C LEU A 196 -1.59 21.35 0.64
N GLY A 197 -1.90 22.11 -0.40
CA GLY A 197 -1.17 23.33 -0.75
C GLY A 197 0.10 23.02 -1.55
N THR A 198 0.64 24.04 -2.22
CA THR A 198 1.68 23.94 -3.27
C THR A 198 3.07 23.49 -2.80
N GLU A 199 3.23 22.96 -1.58
CA GLU A 199 4.54 22.57 -1.03
C GLU A 199 4.86 21.08 -1.18
N ASN A 200 3.91 20.23 -1.62
CA ASN A 200 4.21 18.81 -1.85
C ASN A 200 4.88 18.59 -3.23
N GLY A 201 6.21 18.57 -3.21
CA GLY A 201 7.02 18.41 -4.42
C GLY A 201 6.85 17.07 -5.13
N ILE A 202 6.57 15.98 -4.40
CA ILE A 202 6.45 14.64 -5.00
C ILE A 202 5.17 14.55 -5.85
N LEU A 203 4.01 14.89 -5.26
CA LEU A 203 2.74 14.89 -5.99
C LEU A 203 2.75 15.86 -7.17
N SER A 204 3.39 17.02 -7.01
CA SER A 204 3.55 18.00 -8.09
C SER A 204 4.37 17.43 -9.25
N SER A 205 5.50 16.78 -8.96
CA SER A 205 6.31 16.17 -10.01
C SER A 205 5.65 14.95 -10.66
N MET A 206 4.86 14.18 -9.91
CA MET A 206 4.03 13.11 -10.50
C MET A 206 2.99 13.70 -11.47
N LEU A 207 2.33 14.80 -11.11
CA LEU A 207 1.39 15.50 -11.99
C LEU A 207 2.09 16.10 -13.22
N GLU A 208 3.29 16.65 -13.07
CA GLU A 208 4.09 17.15 -14.19
C GLU A 208 4.44 16.03 -15.18
N TYR A 209 4.85 14.86 -14.68
CA TYR A 209 5.12 13.69 -15.51
C TYR A 209 3.87 13.24 -16.28
N VAL A 210 2.74 13.05 -15.59
CA VAL A 210 1.49 12.61 -16.22
C VAL A 210 0.93 13.62 -17.23
N ASN A 211 1.24 14.92 -17.07
CA ASN A 211 0.90 15.95 -18.06
C ASN A 211 1.85 16.01 -19.27
N GLY A 212 3.01 15.37 -19.19
CA GLY A 212 3.97 15.25 -20.28
C GLY A 212 3.62 14.15 -21.29
N LEU A 213 2.77 13.21 -20.89
CA LEU A 213 2.23 12.11 -21.69
C LEU A 213 1.06 12.56 -22.56
#